data_AF-B0T575-F1
#
_entry.id   AF-B0T575-F1
#
_cell.length_a   1.000
_cell.length_b   1.000
_cell.length_c   1.000
_cell.angle_alpha   90.00
_cell.angle_beta   90.00
_cell.angle_gamma   90.00
#
_symmetry.space_group_name_H-M   'P 1'
#
loop_
_entity.id
_entity.type
_entity.pdbx_description
1 polymer ?
#
loop_
_entity_poly.entity_id
_entity_poly.type
_entity_poly.pdbx_seq_one_letter_code
_entity_poly.pdbx_strand_id
1 'polypeptide(L)'
;MHDPVTSFVVAVFSMPGAALMMAAAILVFAIGLIIQSGHFEYTPLRDDLNRRAETLDALHGDRQKAFVENFEAIDKRFSGMAHPALELGWAHYRSQLTSTDDGRLAASIHASDAFDHADTPARTLEWWANLMVAIGLVITFMGIVAALTEATSAMTPGAAGSGGAAMQGALIHLLTIAATKFWTSIAGVLASIILRLAARRRRHVIEALEAHFFALLDACVRFAPPEKVMLEQLAVLTRIEAALGGRSAPAPRAGVA
;
A
#
# COMPACT_ATOMS: atom_id res chain seq x y z
N MET A 1 1.68 16.16 48.12
CA MET A 1 1.14 14.84 47.70
C MET A 1 1.89 14.43 46.46
N HIS A 2 2.73 13.40 46.52
CA HIS A 2 3.40 12.88 45.32
C HIS A 2 2.38 12.13 44.48
N ASP A 3 2.15 12.59 43.25
CA ASP A 3 1.26 11.92 42.30
C ASP A 3 1.89 10.57 41.90
N PRO A 4 1.20 9.42 42.07
CA PRO A 4 1.71 8.10 41.71
C PRO A 4 2.20 8.03 40.26
N VAL A 5 1.61 8.80 39.35
CA VAL A 5 2.03 8.86 37.94
C VAL A 5 3.41 9.50 37.82
N THR A 6 3.66 10.61 38.51
CA THR A 6 4.98 11.28 38.49
C THR A 6 6.08 10.41 39.10
N SER A 7 5.77 9.65 40.17
CA SER A 7 6.73 8.74 40.79
C SER A 7 7.12 7.59 39.87
N PHE A 8 6.13 7.00 39.18
CA PHE A 8 6.37 5.94 38.19
C PHE A 8 7.20 6.45 37.00
N VAL A 9 6.85 7.62 36.45
CA VAL A 9 7.61 8.23 35.35
C VAL A 9 9.05 8.49 35.77
N VAL A 10 9.28 9.08 36.94
CA VAL A 10 10.65 9.31 37.44
C VAL A 10 11.38 7.98 37.63
N ALA A 11 10.78 6.98 38.27
CA ALA A 11 11.43 5.67 38.47
C ALA A 11 11.86 4.98 37.16
N VAL A 12 11.00 4.99 36.14
CA VAL A 12 11.31 4.41 34.82
C VAL A 12 12.37 5.24 34.09
N PHE A 13 12.33 6.57 34.23
CA PHE A 13 13.22 7.46 33.48
C PHE A 13 14.59 7.69 34.15
N SER A 14 14.71 7.45 35.46
CA SER A 14 15.97 7.58 36.23
C SER A 14 16.85 6.32 36.18
N MET A 15 16.40 5.22 35.58
CA MET A 15 17.23 4.02 35.39
C MET A 15 18.39 4.30 34.41
N PRO A 16 19.65 3.98 34.79
CA PRO A 16 20.79 4.14 33.90
C PRO A 16 20.64 3.24 32.66
N GLY A 17 20.74 3.83 31.47
CA GLY A 17 20.58 3.11 30.20
C GLY A 17 19.14 2.89 29.74
N ALA A 18 18.12 3.32 30.49
CA ALA A 18 16.70 3.15 30.10
C ALA A 18 16.38 3.76 28.72
N ALA A 19 17.01 4.89 28.38
CA ALA A 19 16.83 5.52 27.08
C ALA A 19 17.37 4.66 25.92
N LEU A 20 18.52 4.03 26.10
CA LEU A 20 19.11 3.13 25.10
C LEU A 20 18.29 1.84 24.96
N MET A 21 17.79 1.29 26.08
CA MET A 21 16.90 0.14 26.06
C MET A 21 15.58 0.44 25.34
N MET A 22 14.97 1.61 25.58
CA MET A 22 13.77 2.03 24.85
C MET A 22 14.05 2.28 23.38
N ALA A 23 15.17 2.91 23.03
CA ALA A 23 15.60 3.09 21.65
C ALA A 23 15.78 1.74 20.92
N ALA A 24 16.43 0.77 21.58
CA ALA A 24 16.57 -0.59 21.06
C ALA A 24 15.22 -1.30 20.92
N ALA A 25 14.33 -1.18 21.90
CA ALA A 25 12.99 -1.75 21.86
C ALA A 25 12.16 -1.18 20.69
N ILE A 26 12.22 0.14 20.44
CA ILE A 26 11.56 0.79 19.31
C ILE A 26 12.08 0.22 17.98
N LEU A 27 13.40 0.06 17.84
CA LEU A 27 13.99 -0.48 16.62
C LEU A 27 13.63 -1.96 16.41
N VAL A 28 13.70 -2.79 17.46
CA VAL A 28 13.29 -4.20 17.40
C VAL A 28 11.81 -4.31 17.05
N PHE A 29 10.95 -3.47 17.64
CA PHE A 29 9.54 -3.44 17.32
C PHE A 29 9.28 -3.05 15.86
N ALA A 30 9.99 -2.03 15.35
CA ALA A 30 9.90 -1.65 13.94
C ALA A 30 10.34 -2.77 12.99
N ILE A 31 11.44 -3.47 13.31
CA ILE A 31 11.90 -4.65 12.55
C ILE A 31 10.85 -5.78 12.62
N GLY A 32 10.29 -6.03 13.81
CA GLY A 32 9.21 -7.00 13.99
C GLY A 32 7.99 -6.71 13.14
N LEU A 33 7.55 -5.44 13.08
CA LEU A 33 6.45 -5.01 12.21
C LEU A 33 6.78 -5.22 10.73
N ILE A 34 8.03 -4.96 10.31
CA ILE A 34 8.47 -5.23 8.93
C ILE A 34 8.38 -6.73 8.64
N ILE A 35 8.88 -7.58 9.52
CA ILE A 35 8.84 -9.05 9.31
C ILE A 35 7.40 -9.55 9.30
N GLN A 36 6.58 -9.14 10.26
CA GLN A 36 5.19 -9.56 10.39
C GLN A 36 4.36 -9.14 9.17
N SER A 37 4.40 -7.86 8.78
CA SER A 37 3.71 -7.37 7.58
C SER A 37 4.24 -8.03 6.30
N GLY A 38 5.54 -8.36 6.28
CA GLY A 38 6.17 -9.07 5.17
C GLY A 38 5.59 -10.47 5.00
N HIS A 39 5.45 -11.19 6.10
CA HIS A 39 4.97 -12.56 6.08
C HIS A 39 3.46 -12.68 5.89
N PHE A 40 2.67 -11.81 6.55
CA PHE A 40 1.21 -11.93 6.55
C PHE A 40 0.52 -11.33 5.32
N GLU A 41 1.01 -10.22 4.77
CA GLU A 41 0.31 -9.51 3.69
C GLU A 41 1.10 -9.55 2.38
N TYR A 42 2.40 -9.28 2.44
CA TYR A 42 3.23 -9.11 1.24
C TYR A 42 3.55 -10.43 0.54
N THR A 43 3.98 -11.46 1.29
CA THR A 43 4.37 -12.76 0.73
C THR A 43 3.20 -13.46 0.02
N PRO A 44 2.00 -13.59 0.62
CA PRO A 44 0.90 -14.27 -0.06
C PRO A 44 0.41 -13.52 -1.30
N LEU A 45 0.38 -12.18 -1.29
CA LEU A 45 0.00 -11.38 -2.46
C LEU A 45 0.99 -11.57 -3.62
N ARG A 46 2.29 -11.51 -3.32
CA ARG A 46 3.36 -11.73 -4.30
C ARG A 46 3.30 -13.13 -4.90
N ASP A 47 3.12 -14.14 -4.07
CA ASP A 47 3.06 -15.53 -4.51
C ASP A 47 1.82 -15.78 -5.37
N ASP A 48 0.67 -15.17 -5.04
CA ASP A 48 -0.54 -15.28 -5.84
C ASP A 48 -0.40 -14.61 -7.22
N LEU A 49 0.12 -13.36 -7.26
CA LEU A 49 0.40 -12.67 -8.52
C LEU A 49 1.35 -13.46 -9.42
N ASN A 50 2.45 -13.98 -8.85
CA ASN A 50 3.40 -14.80 -9.62
C ASN A 50 2.75 -16.08 -10.14
N ARG A 51 1.98 -16.80 -9.32
CA ARG A 51 1.29 -18.03 -9.76
C ARG A 51 0.28 -17.77 -10.90
N ARG A 52 -0.43 -16.63 -10.84
CA ARG A 52 -1.36 -16.21 -11.90
C ARG A 52 -0.60 -15.84 -13.17
N ALA A 53 0.48 -15.07 -13.06
CA ALA A 53 1.35 -14.71 -14.17
C ALA A 53 1.98 -15.93 -14.84
N GLU A 54 2.54 -16.87 -14.07
CA GLU A 54 3.08 -18.14 -14.58
C GLU A 54 2.04 -18.97 -15.34
N THR A 55 0.78 -18.95 -14.90
CA THR A 55 -0.32 -19.65 -15.58
C THR A 55 -0.59 -19.04 -16.96
N LEU A 56 -0.50 -17.71 -17.09
CA LEU A 56 -0.66 -17.01 -18.37
C LEU A 56 0.57 -17.15 -19.26
N ASP A 57 1.77 -17.17 -18.68
CA ASP A 57 3.03 -17.30 -19.42
C ASP A 57 3.22 -18.72 -19.97
N ALA A 58 2.66 -19.73 -19.29
CA ALA A 58 2.61 -21.11 -19.77
C ALA A 58 1.74 -21.30 -21.04
N LEU A 59 0.98 -20.28 -21.47
CA LEU A 59 0.23 -20.31 -22.72
C LEU A 59 1.18 -20.10 -23.91
N HIS A 60 1.45 -21.18 -24.64
CA HIS A 60 2.31 -21.18 -25.83
C HIS A 60 1.49 -21.02 -27.13
N GLY A 61 2.06 -20.40 -28.16
CA GLY A 61 1.43 -20.26 -29.48
C GLY A 61 0.54 -19.02 -29.62
N ASP A 62 -0.65 -19.16 -30.24
CA ASP A 62 -1.64 -18.08 -30.32
C ASP A 62 -2.30 -17.89 -28.94
N ARG A 63 -1.72 -16.99 -28.14
CA ARG A 63 -2.09 -16.77 -26.74
C ARG A 63 -3.58 -16.45 -26.56
N GLN A 64 -4.20 -15.78 -27.52
CA GLN A 64 -5.64 -15.48 -27.48
C GLN A 64 -6.50 -16.74 -27.61
N LYS A 65 -6.12 -17.67 -28.49
CA LYS A 65 -6.83 -18.95 -28.64
C LYS A 65 -6.58 -19.87 -27.46
N ALA A 66 -5.33 -20.00 -27.04
CA ALA A 66 -4.95 -20.82 -25.89
C ALA A 66 -5.63 -20.33 -24.60
N PHE A 67 -5.83 -19.02 -24.45
CA PHE A 67 -6.57 -18.44 -23.33
C PHE A 67 -8.05 -18.84 -23.34
N VAL A 68 -8.72 -18.82 -24.50
CA VAL A 68 -10.12 -19.25 -24.64
C VAL A 68 -10.27 -20.74 -24.35
N GLU A 69 -9.39 -21.58 -24.88
CA GLU A 69 -9.42 -23.04 -24.67
C GLU A 69 -9.22 -23.41 -23.20
N ASN A 70 -8.39 -22.67 -22.48
CA ASN A 70 -8.09 -22.92 -21.06
C ASN A 70 -8.89 -22.01 -20.11
N PHE A 71 -9.88 -21.26 -20.61
CA PHE A 71 -10.54 -20.20 -19.85
C PHE A 71 -11.18 -20.71 -18.56
N GLU A 72 -11.86 -21.87 -18.60
CA GLU A 72 -12.52 -22.44 -17.42
C GLU A 72 -11.50 -22.84 -16.32
N ALA A 73 -10.34 -23.36 -16.72
CA ALA A 73 -9.26 -23.71 -15.79
C ALA A 73 -8.62 -22.45 -15.18
N ILE A 74 -8.42 -21.41 -15.99
CA ILE A 74 -7.89 -20.11 -15.55
C ILE A 74 -8.88 -19.45 -14.58
N ASP A 75 -10.17 -19.40 -14.94
CA ASP A 75 -11.23 -18.79 -14.14
C ASP A 75 -11.37 -19.47 -12.77
N LYS A 76 -11.37 -20.80 -12.74
CA LYS A 76 -11.39 -21.56 -11.49
C LYS A 76 -10.19 -21.26 -10.59
N ARG A 77 -9.01 -21.08 -11.19
CA ARG A 77 -7.77 -20.80 -10.44
C ARG A 77 -7.73 -19.36 -9.93
N PHE A 78 -8.23 -18.41 -10.72
CA PHE A 78 -8.23 -16.98 -10.37
C PHE A 78 -9.34 -16.63 -9.37
N SER A 79 -10.42 -17.42 -9.36
CA SER A 79 -11.53 -17.35 -8.39
C SER A 79 -11.30 -18.20 -7.14
N GLY A 80 -10.21 -18.98 -7.07
CA GLY A 80 -9.88 -19.82 -5.93
C GLY A 80 -9.17 -19.02 -4.84
N MET A 81 -9.91 -18.66 -3.78
CA MET A 81 -9.49 -17.94 -2.56
C MET A 81 -7.97 -17.93 -2.24
N ALA A 82 -7.27 -16.89 -2.69
CA ALA A 82 -5.90 -16.59 -2.26
C ALA A 82 -5.75 -15.14 -1.76
N HIS A 83 -6.38 -14.16 -2.41
CA HIS A 83 -6.43 -12.78 -1.93
C HIS A 83 -7.74 -12.08 -2.36
N PRO A 84 -8.56 -11.54 -1.42
CA PRO A 84 -9.87 -10.98 -1.74
C PRO A 84 -9.85 -9.85 -2.78
N ALA A 85 -8.81 -9.02 -2.78
CA ALA A 85 -8.69 -7.92 -3.73
C ALA A 85 -8.44 -8.40 -5.17
N LEU A 86 -7.61 -9.44 -5.35
CA LEU A 86 -7.35 -10.03 -6.66
C LEU A 86 -8.53 -10.85 -7.17
N GLU A 87 -9.27 -11.50 -6.27
CA GLU A 87 -10.51 -12.20 -6.60
C GLU A 87 -11.60 -11.23 -7.06
N LEU A 88 -11.80 -10.13 -6.34
CA LEU A 88 -12.76 -9.09 -6.71
C LEU A 88 -12.36 -8.41 -8.03
N GLY A 89 -11.07 -8.09 -8.21
CA GLY A 89 -10.55 -7.53 -9.45
C GLY A 89 -10.74 -8.48 -10.64
N TRP A 90 -10.51 -9.78 -10.44
CA TRP A 90 -10.79 -10.79 -11.46
C TRP A 90 -12.28 -10.90 -11.77
N ALA A 91 -13.15 -10.95 -10.77
CA ALA A 91 -14.60 -11.00 -10.98
C ALA A 91 -15.10 -9.77 -11.74
N HIS A 92 -14.54 -8.59 -11.45
CA HIS A 92 -14.84 -7.36 -12.16
C HIS A 92 -14.37 -7.45 -13.62
N TYR A 93 -13.11 -7.82 -13.86
CA TYR A 93 -12.55 -7.97 -15.21
C TYR A 93 -13.33 -8.99 -16.04
N ARG A 94 -13.65 -10.15 -15.46
CA ARG A 94 -14.43 -11.22 -16.10
C ARG A 94 -15.81 -10.75 -16.54
N SER A 95 -16.46 -9.88 -15.77
CA SER A 95 -17.79 -9.37 -16.15
C SER A 95 -17.78 -8.48 -17.40
N GLN A 96 -16.59 -8.00 -17.80
CA GLN A 96 -16.38 -7.16 -18.98
C GLN A 96 -15.85 -7.94 -20.20
N LEU A 97 -15.56 -9.23 -20.04
CA LEU A 97 -15.13 -10.08 -21.15
C LEU A 97 -16.33 -10.44 -22.03
N THR A 98 -16.24 -10.11 -23.31
CA THR A 98 -17.25 -10.43 -24.31
C THR A 98 -16.66 -11.31 -25.41
N SER A 99 -17.39 -12.33 -25.84
CA SER A 99 -17.00 -13.14 -27.00
C SER A 99 -17.17 -12.35 -28.30
N THR A 100 -16.13 -12.30 -29.10
CA THR A 100 -16.13 -11.72 -30.46
C THR A 100 -16.59 -12.78 -31.47
N ASP A 101 -17.11 -12.35 -32.63
CA ASP A 101 -17.53 -13.22 -33.74
C ASP A 101 -16.46 -14.24 -34.19
N ASP A 102 -15.17 -13.91 -34.01
CA ASP A 102 -14.03 -14.78 -34.34
C ASP A 102 -13.77 -15.88 -33.27
N GLY A 103 -14.64 -16.02 -32.26
CA GLY A 103 -14.48 -16.96 -31.15
C GLY A 103 -13.40 -16.57 -30.12
N ARG A 104 -12.88 -15.35 -30.20
CA ARG A 104 -11.89 -14.77 -29.26
C ARG A 104 -12.57 -13.92 -28.19
N LEU A 105 -11.93 -13.73 -27.05
CA LEU A 105 -12.42 -12.83 -26.00
C LEU A 105 -11.91 -11.40 -26.24
N ALA A 106 -12.78 -10.43 -25.99
CA ALA A 106 -12.48 -9.00 -26.00
C ALA A 106 -12.81 -8.38 -24.63
N ALA A 107 -11.98 -7.44 -24.19
CA ALA A 107 -12.18 -6.67 -22.96
C ALA A 107 -12.44 -5.20 -23.31
N SER A 108 -13.42 -4.59 -22.63
CA SER A 108 -13.72 -3.16 -22.74
C SER A 108 -12.82 -2.27 -21.90
N ILE A 109 -12.13 -2.84 -20.92
CA ILE A 109 -11.19 -2.14 -20.04
C ILE A 109 -9.84 -2.84 -20.00
N HIS A 110 -8.81 -2.11 -19.60
CA HIS A 110 -7.51 -2.69 -19.31
C HIS A 110 -7.54 -3.50 -18.02
N ALA A 111 -6.68 -4.51 -17.95
CA ALA A 111 -6.47 -5.27 -16.72
C ALA A 111 -6.07 -4.36 -15.54
N SER A 112 -5.29 -3.30 -15.76
CA SER A 112 -4.92 -2.35 -14.69
C SER A 112 -6.13 -1.71 -14.01
N ASP A 113 -7.14 -1.35 -14.80
CA ASP A 113 -8.30 -0.59 -14.31
C ASP A 113 -9.25 -1.47 -13.49
N ALA A 114 -9.29 -2.77 -13.79
CA ALA A 114 -10.11 -3.73 -13.05
C ALA A 114 -9.55 -4.05 -11.65
N PHE A 115 -8.24 -3.88 -11.43
CA PHE A 115 -7.53 -4.33 -10.23
C PHE A 115 -7.07 -3.19 -9.30
N ASP A 116 -7.45 -1.93 -9.59
CA ASP A 116 -6.98 -0.69 -8.91
C ASP A 116 -7.16 -0.67 -7.37
N HIS A 117 -8.02 -1.51 -6.79
CA HIS A 117 -8.28 -1.55 -5.35
C HIS A 117 -7.34 -2.47 -4.53
N ALA A 118 -6.30 -3.04 -5.15
CA ALA A 118 -5.40 -3.98 -4.47
C ALA A 118 -4.32 -3.35 -3.55
N ASP A 119 -4.07 -2.03 -3.62
CA ASP A 119 -2.92 -1.35 -2.95
C ASP A 119 -3.08 -1.12 -1.42
N THR A 120 -3.93 -1.90 -0.75
CA THR A 120 -4.24 -1.72 0.70
C THR A 120 -3.05 -1.94 1.66
N PRO A 121 -2.11 -2.90 1.43
CA PRO A 121 -1.06 -3.23 2.40
C PRO A 121 -0.04 -2.10 2.68
N ALA A 122 0.21 -1.20 1.72
CA ALA A 122 1.22 -0.15 1.87
C ALA A 122 0.84 0.87 2.95
N ARG A 123 -0.46 1.09 3.16
CA ARG A 123 -1.00 2.12 4.05
C ARG A 123 -0.76 1.83 5.54
N THR A 124 -0.66 0.55 5.91
CA THR A 124 -0.44 0.12 7.31
C THR A 124 0.97 0.48 7.79
N LEU A 125 2.01 0.25 6.97
CA LEU A 125 3.40 0.59 7.34
C LEU A 125 3.60 2.10 7.42
N GLU A 126 2.98 2.88 6.53
CA GLU A 126 3.04 4.33 6.56
C GLU A 126 2.40 4.91 7.82
N TRP A 127 1.27 4.35 8.25
CA TRP A 127 0.63 4.70 9.51
C TRP A 127 1.55 4.40 10.71
N TRP A 128 2.14 3.21 10.77
CA TRP A 128 3.10 2.85 11.83
C TRP A 128 4.34 3.76 11.82
N ALA A 129 4.84 4.12 10.64
CA ALA A 129 5.97 5.03 10.53
C ALA A 129 5.66 6.41 11.14
N ASN A 130 4.46 6.93 10.93
CA ASN A 130 4.02 8.19 11.56
C ASN A 130 3.91 8.05 13.07
N LEU A 131 3.35 6.93 13.54
CA LEU A 131 3.19 6.66 14.97
C LEU A 131 4.55 6.53 15.69
N MET A 132 5.56 5.93 15.06
CA MET A 132 6.91 5.81 15.65
C MET A 132 7.57 7.17 15.93
N VAL A 133 7.39 8.15 15.04
CA VAL A 133 7.89 9.52 15.27
C VAL A 133 7.18 10.14 16.47
N ALA A 134 5.85 10.03 16.53
CA ALA A 134 5.05 10.56 17.63
C ALA A 134 5.47 9.94 18.98
N ILE A 135 5.68 8.62 19.02
CA ILE A 135 6.14 7.91 20.22
C ILE A 135 7.51 8.42 20.67
N GLY A 136 8.49 8.54 19.76
CA GLY A 136 9.82 9.07 20.08
C GLY A 136 9.78 10.49 20.65
N LEU A 137 8.89 11.33 20.10
CA LEU A 137 8.68 12.69 20.59
C LEU A 137 8.05 12.72 21.99
N VAL A 138 6.99 11.94 22.22
CA VAL A 138 6.32 11.84 23.53
C VAL A 138 7.28 11.37 24.61
N ILE A 139 8.11 10.35 24.33
CA ILE A 139 9.10 9.85 25.29
C ILE A 139 10.11 10.95 25.65
N THR A 140 10.54 11.73 24.67
CA THR A 140 11.51 12.82 24.88
C THR A 140 10.91 13.93 25.74
N PHE A 141 9.67 14.33 25.44
CA PHE A 141 8.94 15.29 26.26
C PHE A 141 8.77 14.82 27.70
N MET A 142 8.37 13.55 27.89
CA MET A 142 8.22 12.95 29.22
C MET A 142 9.56 12.95 29.99
N GLY A 143 10.66 12.65 29.30
CA GLY A 143 12.00 12.68 29.88
C GLY A 143 12.45 14.06 30.34
N ILE A 144 12.14 15.11 29.56
CA ILE A 144 12.40 16.49 29.95
C ILE A 144 11.56 16.90 31.16
N VAL A 145 10.27 16.55 31.19
CA VAL A 145 9.37 16.86 32.33
C VAL A 145 9.85 16.17 33.61
N ALA A 146 10.26 14.90 33.53
CA ALA A 146 10.83 14.18 34.67
C ALA A 146 12.10 14.85 35.19
N ALA A 147 13.02 15.19 34.29
CA ALA A 147 14.27 15.84 34.66
C ALA A 147 14.02 17.21 35.32
N LEU A 148 13.15 18.05 34.75
CA LEU A 148 12.80 19.36 35.31
C LEU A 148 12.17 19.25 36.70
N THR A 149 11.34 18.24 36.92
CA THR A 149 10.71 17.98 38.23
C THR A 149 11.77 17.63 39.27
N GLU A 150 12.74 16.78 38.91
CA GLU A 150 13.86 16.40 39.77
C GLU A 150 14.76 17.61 40.10
N ALA A 151 15.10 18.42 39.09
CA ALA A 151 15.92 19.61 39.30
C ALA A 151 15.23 20.66 40.19
N THR A 152 13.93 20.89 39.98
CA THR A 152 13.14 21.80 40.81
C THR A 152 13.11 21.33 42.27
N SER A 153 12.97 20.01 42.49
CA SER A 153 13.01 19.42 43.83
C SER A 153 14.36 19.64 44.53
N ALA A 154 15.47 19.52 43.79
CA ALA A 154 16.82 19.74 44.30
C ALA A 154 17.13 21.22 44.62
N MET A 155 16.37 22.17 44.05
CA MET A 155 16.55 23.62 44.22
C MET A 155 15.62 24.24 45.28
N THR A 156 14.75 23.44 45.90
CA THR A 156 13.80 23.95 46.91
C THR A 156 14.53 24.43 48.17
N PRO A 157 14.26 25.65 48.67
CA PRO A 157 14.91 26.18 49.87
C PRO A 157 14.68 25.25 51.08
N GLY A 158 15.77 24.79 51.71
CA GLY A 158 15.73 23.84 52.84
C GLY A 158 16.28 22.45 52.54
N ALA A 159 16.59 22.12 51.28
CA ALA A 159 17.36 20.92 50.94
C ALA A 159 18.84 21.09 51.37
N ALA A 160 19.42 20.06 51.99
CA ALA A 160 20.81 20.04 52.44
C ALA A 160 21.76 20.25 51.25
N GLY A 161 22.37 21.44 51.14
CA GLY A 161 23.30 21.79 50.05
C GLY A 161 22.97 23.06 49.25
N SER A 162 22.06 23.92 49.70
CA SER A 162 21.69 25.17 49.03
C SER A 162 22.90 26.12 48.81
N GLY A 163 23.55 26.01 47.65
CA GLY A 163 24.68 26.81 47.22
C GLY A 163 24.95 26.62 45.72
N GLY A 164 25.72 27.52 45.10
CA GLY A 164 25.96 27.54 43.65
C GLY A 164 26.49 26.21 43.05
N ALA A 165 27.21 25.42 43.84
CA ALA A 165 27.72 24.10 43.42
C ALA A 165 26.61 23.04 43.27
N ALA A 166 25.61 23.01 44.15
CA ALA A 166 24.47 22.10 44.04
C ALA A 166 23.58 22.45 42.85
N MET A 167 23.42 23.75 42.58
CA MET A 167 22.72 24.25 41.40
C MET A 167 23.45 23.87 40.10
N GLN A 168 24.78 24.01 40.05
CA GLN A 168 25.57 23.56 38.91
C GLN A 168 25.48 22.04 38.69
N GLY A 169 25.55 21.24 39.77
CA GLY A 169 25.39 19.79 39.70
C GLY A 169 24.02 19.36 39.16
N ALA A 170 22.94 19.99 39.63
CA ALA A 170 21.59 19.74 39.13
C ALA A 170 21.44 20.10 37.64
N LEU A 171 22.04 21.21 37.19
CA LEU A 171 22.03 21.61 35.77
C LEU A 171 22.82 20.63 34.88
N ILE A 172 23.99 20.17 35.33
CA ILE A 172 24.77 19.17 34.59
C ILE A 172 24.02 17.83 34.52
N HIS A 173 23.38 17.43 35.62
CA HIS A 173 22.57 16.21 35.67
C HIS A 173 21.36 16.31 34.74
N LEU A 174 20.64 17.43 34.76
CA LEU A 174 19.57 17.74 33.81
C LEU A 174 20.01 17.61 32.36
N LEU A 175 21.14 18.24 32.01
CA LEU A 175 21.63 18.26 30.64
C LEU A 175 22.03 16.85 30.19
N THR A 176 22.60 16.06 31.08
CA THR A 176 22.99 14.66 30.82
C THR A 176 21.76 13.77 30.63
N ILE A 177 20.74 13.92 31.48
CA ILE A 177 19.48 13.19 31.32
C ILE A 177 18.80 13.62 30.01
N ALA A 178 18.68 14.92 29.73
CA ALA A 178 18.08 15.40 28.48
C ALA A 178 18.82 14.85 27.25
N ALA A 179 20.16 14.92 27.23
CA ALA A 179 21.00 14.41 26.15
C ALA A 179 20.77 12.91 25.89
N THR A 180 20.69 12.10 26.95
CA THR A 180 20.42 10.66 26.80
C THR A 180 18.99 10.38 26.34
N LYS A 181 18.01 11.22 26.68
CA LYS A 181 16.62 11.07 26.21
C LYS A 181 16.45 11.50 24.74
N PHE A 182 17.31 12.37 24.20
CA PHE A 182 17.28 12.65 22.75
C PHE A 182 17.56 11.40 21.89
N TRP A 183 18.32 10.41 22.40
CA TRP A 183 18.55 9.16 21.67
C TRP A 183 17.26 8.36 21.40
N THR A 184 16.24 8.44 22.25
CA THR A 184 14.95 7.78 21.99
C THR A 184 14.19 8.45 20.86
N SER A 185 14.32 9.77 20.71
CA SER A 185 13.74 10.51 19.57
C SER A 185 14.42 10.12 18.26
N ILE A 186 15.75 10.08 18.25
CA ILE A 186 16.55 9.67 17.09
C ILE A 186 16.15 8.26 16.65
N ALA A 187 15.98 7.33 17.60
CA ALA A 187 15.55 5.98 17.31
C ALA A 187 14.13 5.93 16.71
N GLY A 188 13.18 6.73 17.22
CA GLY A 188 11.82 6.82 16.65
C GLY A 188 11.80 7.35 15.21
N VAL A 189 12.61 8.38 14.92
CA VAL A 189 12.76 8.91 13.56
C VAL A 189 13.45 7.89 12.65
N LEU A 190 14.52 7.25 13.12
CA LEU A 190 15.23 6.23 12.35
C LEU A 190 14.32 5.04 12.02
N ALA A 191 13.55 4.57 13.00
CA ALA A 191 12.53 3.53 12.82
C ALA A 191 11.49 3.95 11.76
N SER A 192 11.00 5.19 11.81
CA SER A 192 10.07 5.73 10.82
C SER A 192 10.65 5.74 9.40
N ILE A 193 11.91 6.14 9.25
CA ILE A 193 12.60 6.15 7.95
C ILE A 193 12.73 4.72 7.42
N ILE A 194 13.14 3.77 8.27
CA ILE A 194 13.27 2.36 7.88
C ILE A 194 11.92 1.79 7.44
N LEU A 195 10.85 2.04 8.19
CA LEU A 195 9.49 1.60 7.86
C LEU A 195 9.00 2.17 6.52
N ARG A 196 9.20 3.46 6.28
CA ARG A 196 8.85 4.11 5.00
C ARG A 196 9.65 3.56 3.83
N LEU A 197 10.94 3.32 4.02
CA LEU A 197 11.79 2.74 2.98
C LEU A 197 11.37 1.30 2.66
N ALA A 198 11.05 0.50 3.68
CA ALA A 198 10.55 -0.85 3.50
C ALA A 198 9.19 -0.87 2.77
N ALA A 199 8.25 -0.01 3.17
CA ALA A 199 6.96 0.16 2.50
C ALA A 199 7.14 0.52 1.02
N ARG A 200 7.97 1.53 0.73
CA ARG A 200 8.25 1.98 -0.64
C ARG A 200 8.89 0.88 -1.50
N ARG A 201 9.87 0.14 -0.97
CA ARG A 201 10.49 -0.97 -1.70
C ARG A 201 9.48 -2.06 -2.03
N ARG A 202 8.61 -2.42 -1.08
CA ARG A 202 7.56 -3.43 -1.30
C ARG A 202 6.56 -2.99 -2.35
N ARG A 203 6.12 -1.73 -2.28
CA ARG A 203 5.20 -1.14 -3.26
C ARG A 203 5.78 -1.24 -4.67
N HIS A 204 7.03 -0.84 -4.87
CA HIS A 204 7.68 -0.95 -6.18
C HIS A 204 7.78 -2.38 -6.71
N VAL A 205 7.98 -3.38 -5.83
CA VAL A 205 8.00 -4.78 -6.27
C VAL A 205 6.61 -5.26 -6.68
N ILE A 206 5.57 -4.90 -5.92
CA ILE A 206 4.18 -5.24 -6.24
C ILE A 206 3.78 -4.57 -7.56
N GLU A 207 4.01 -3.26 -7.72
CA GLU A 207 3.73 -2.52 -8.95
C GLU A 207 4.37 -3.17 -10.18
N ALA A 208 5.62 -3.64 -10.06
CA ALA A 208 6.30 -4.32 -11.16
C ALA A 208 5.67 -5.68 -11.50
N LEU A 209 5.23 -6.45 -10.49
CA LEU A 209 4.55 -7.73 -10.69
C LEU A 209 3.15 -7.56 -11.26
N GLU A 210 2.40 -6.58 -10.76
CA GLU A 210 1.09 -6.20 -11.28
C GLU A 210 1.19 -5.75 -12.73
N ALA A 211 2.12 -4.84 -13.06
CA ALA A 211 2.34 -4.39 -14.43
C ALA A 211 2.68 -5.56 -15.38
N HIS A 212 3.48 -6.51 -14.92
CA HIS A 212 3.80 -7.71 -15.70
C HIS A 212 2.56 -8.60 -15.90
N PHE A 213 1.79 -8.87 -14.84
CA PHE A 213 0.57 -9.64 -14.91
C PHE A 213 -0.49 -8.99 -15.81
N PHE A 214 -0.71 -7.68 -15.70
CA PHE A 214 -1.66 -6.94 -16.52
C PHE A 214 -1.25 -6.96 -18.00
N ALA A 215 0.03 -6.79 -18.30
CA ALA A 215 0.53 -6.88 -19.68
C ALA A 215 0.31 -8.28 -20.28
N LEU A 216 0.50 -9.34 -19.49
CA LEU A 216 0.21 -10.71 -19.92
C LEU A 216 -1.29 -10.92 -20.17
N LEU A 217 -2.14 -10.42 -19.27
CA LEU A 217 -3.58 -10.56 -19.38
C LEU A 217 -4.14 -9.79 -20.58
N ASP A 218 -3.72 -8.53 -20.77
CA ASP A 218 -4.10 -7.74 -21.95
C ASP A 218 -3.58 -8.35 -23.26
N ALA A 219 -2.45 -9.08 -23.24
CA ALA A 219 -1.98 -9.83 -24.42
C ALA A 219 -2.84 -11.08 -24.73
N CYS A 220 -3.59 -11.60 -23.76
CA CYS A 220 -4.47 -12.76 -23.94
C CYS A 220 -5.85 -12.38 -24.51
N VAL A 221 -6.21 -11.10 -24.47
CA VAL A 221 -7.56 -10.63 -24.81
C VAL A 221 -7.45 -9.51 -25.87
N ARG A 222 -8.47 -9.35 -26.71
CA ARG A 222 -8.51 -8.21 -27.63
C ARG A 222 -9.03 -6.98 -26.90
N PHE A 223 -8.23 -5.91 -26.85
CA PHE A 223 -8.72 -4.63 -26.33
C PHE A 223 -9.72 -4.01 -27.32
N ALA A 224 -10.96 -3.85 -26.89
CA ALA A 224 -12.06 -3.27 -27.65
C ALA A 224 -12.73 -2.18 -26.80
N PRO A 225 -12.15 -0.96 -26.76
CA PRO A 225 -12.67 0.10 -25.92
C PRO A 225 -14.11 0.47 -26.33
N PRO A 226 -14.97 0.85 -25.36
CA PRO A 226 -16.39 1.09 -25.60
C PRO A 226 -16.62 2.20 -26.63
N GLU A 227 -15.74 3.20 -26.71
CA GLU A 227 -15.81 4.27 -27.71
C GLU A 227 -15.63 3.73 -29.12
N LYS A 228 -14.72 2.77 -29.29
CA LYS A 228 -14.49 2.14 -30.59
C LYS A 228 -15.68 1.27 -31.00
N VAL A 229 -16.25 0.53 -30.05
CA VAL A 229 -17.47 -0.26 -30.28
C VAL A 229 -18.64 0.65 -30.65
N MET A 230 -18.78 1.79 -29.96
CA MET A 230 -19.83 2.78 -30.25
C MET A 230 -19.64 3.43 -31.64
N LEU A 231 -18.41 3.74 -32.03
CA LEU A 231 -18.09 4.25 -33.37
C LEU A 231 -18.36 3.20 -34.45
N GLU A 232 -18.03 1.93 -34.20
CA GLU A 232 -18.36 0.83 -35.11
C GLU A 232 -19.87 0.65 -35.23
N GLN A 233 -20.63 0.74 -34.14
CA GLN A 233 -22.09 0.71 -34.16
C GLN A 233 -22.67 1.89 -34.96
N LEU A 234 -22.17 3.11 -34.77
CA LEU A 234 -22.57 4.28 -35.57
C LEU A 234 -22.26 4.10 -37.06
N ALA A 235 -21.10 3.53 -37.39
CA ALA A 235 -20.72 3.22 -38.77
C ALA A 235 -21.63 2.15 -39.40
N VAL A 236 -22.07 1.15 -38.62
CA VAL A 236 -23.04 0.15 -39.08
C VAL A 236 -24.42 0.78 -39.27
N LEU A 237 -24.88 1.61 -38.33
CA LEU A 237 -26.17 2.29 -38.42
C LEU A 237 -26.24 3.23 -39.64
N THR A 238 -25.21 4.04 -39.87
CA THR A 238 -25.13 4.91 -41.07
C THR A 238 -25.11 4.10 -42.37
N ARG A 239 -24.46 2.92 -42.37
CA ARG A 239 -24.47 2.02 -43.54
C ARG A 239 -25.86 1.41 -43.79
N ILE A 240 -26.56 1.03 -42.73
CA ILE A 240 -27.95 0.53 -42.81
C ILE A 240 -28.87 1.64 -43.33
N GLU A 241 -28.73 2.86 -42.81
CA GLU A 241 -29.49 4.03 -43.25
C GLU A 241 -29.27 4.32 -44.74
N ALA A 242 -28.01 4.31 -45.21
CA ALA A 242 -27.70 4.49 -46.62
C ALA A 242 -28.31 3.39 -47.51
N ALA A 243 -28.30 2.14 -47.05
CA ALA A 243 -28.90 1.02 -47.78
C ALA A 243 -30.43 1.09 -47.85
N LEU A 244 -31.08 1.58 -46.79
CA LEU A 244 -32.53 1.82 -46.76
C LEU A 244 -32.93 3.05 -47.58
N GLY A 245 -32.13 4.12 -47.55
CA GLY A 245 -32.32 5.32 -48.38
C GLY A 245 -32.21 5.01 -49.87
N GLY A 246 -31.26 4.15 -50.26
CA GLY A 246 -31.09 3.72 -51.66
C GLY A 246 -32.25 2.89 -52.22
N ARG A 247 -32.98 2.15 -51.37
CA ARG A 247 -34.19 1.40 -51.79
C ARG A 247 -35.43 2.28 -51.98
N SER A 248 -35.37 3.52 -51.52
CA SER A 248 -36.50 4.45 -51.53
C SER A 248 -36.52 5.39 -52.75
N ALA A 249 -35.53 5.29 -53.64
CA ALA A 249 -35.49 6.10 -54.86
C ALA A 249 -36.53 5.60 -55.90
N PRO A 250 -37.50 6.43 -56.31
CA PRO A 250 -38.52 6.01 -57.27
C PRO A 250 -37.89 5.74 -58.64
N ALA A 251 -38.22 4.60 -59.24
CA ALA A 251 -37.76 4.21 -60.57
C ALA A 251 -38.08 5.33 -61.60
N PRO A 252 -37.14 5.70 -62.49
CA PRO A 252 -37.37 6.74 -63.48
C PRO A 252 -38.52 6.28 -64.39
N ARG A 253 -39.63 7.02 -64.36
CA ARG A 253 -40.73 6.85 -65.33
C ARG A 253 -40.16 7.10 -66.72
N ALA A 254 -40.00 6.04 -67.49
CA ALA A 254 -39.66 6.11 -68.90
C ALA A 254 -40.68 7.00 -69.61
N GLY A 255 -40.20 8.08 -70.21
CA GLY A 255 -41.01 9.02 -70.97
C GLY A 255 -41.71 8.30 -72.11
N VAL A 256 -43.02 8.48 -72.20
CA VAL A 256 -43.80 8.12 -73.39
C VAL A 256 -43.89 9.39 -74.23
N ALA A 257 -43.37 9.28 -75.44
CA ALA A 257 -43.41 10.28 -76.51
C ALA A 257 -44.82 10.50 -77.05
#